data_AF-A0A094KSU1-F1
#
_entry.id   AF-A0A094KSU1-F1
#
_cell.length_a   1.000
_cell.length_b   1.000
_cell.length_c   1.000
_cell.angle_alpha   90.00
_cell.angle_beta   90.00
_cell.angle_gamma   90.00
#
_symmetry.space_group_name_H-M   'P 1'
#
loop_
_entity.id
_entity.type
_entity.pdbx_description
1 polymer ?
#
loop_
_entity_poly.entity_id
_entity_poly.type
_entity_poly.pdbx_seq_one_letter_code
_entity_poly.pdbx_strand_id
1 'polypeptide(L)'
;SFGIMAVIFNECETSMASTAHSEEQQDRAVWERYLERKNLVLQFLHSNLNLHHLQHYHSEVELLKKCYFYLNVEPKHVTARDQNHVMHRTDILQIIDFCQFQRMKVVGKNQVEIQLTLLTELLDQLERGRQELSCYVETCDVVTFLSQWDFIVQKMSKLSEFRETFLSLQVPGKLYVKHRLVSHATTRGARLPNIKLSLSTKMPLIFDRQESFADKDWAKLKWFTENQESHLERCELHFKLLTDESQVEAGYGRSQEVTSNMCVIQGLQPGRSYEFTIKRSNTYTLVFGKWSDSITLKTK
;
A
#
# COMPACT_ATOMS: atom_id res chain seq x y z
N SER A 1 86.83 50.64 -2.85
CA SER A 1 85.75 51.01 -3.80
C SER A 1 84.96 49.77 -4.17
N PHE A 2 83.65 49.95 -4.16
CA PHE A 2 82.59 48.95 -4.06
C PHE A 2 82.52 47.95 -5.20
N GLY A 3 82.30 46.68 -4.84
CA GLY A 3 81.89 45.60 -5.71
C GLY A 3 80.47 45.15 -5.40
N ILE A 4 79.76 44.82 -6.49
CA ILE A 4 78.68 43.83 -6.62
C ILE A 4 77.36 44.14 -5.87
N MET A 5 76.38 44.63 -6.62
CA MET A 5 74.96 44.59 -6.25
C MET A 5 74.15 44.22 -7.49
N ALA A 6 73.89 42.94 -7.67
CA ALA A 6 72.84 42.40 -8.53
C ALA A 6 72.58 40.97 -8.07
N VAL A 7 71.35 40.49 -8.24
CA VAL A 7 70.82 39.18 -7.82
C VAL A 7 70.21 39.15 -6.41
N ILE A 8 69.13 39.90 -6.19
CA ILE A 8 67.99 39.47 -5.36
C ILE A 8 66.71 40.12 -5.93
N PHE A 9 66.15 39.58 -7.02
CA PHE A 9 64.81 40.00 -7.49
C PHE A 9 64.06 38.89 -8.24
N ASN A 10 64.45 37.61 -8.09
CA ASN A 10 63.84 36.50 -8.83
C ASN A 10 63.27 35.38 -7.94
N GLU A 11 63.12 35.62 -6.63
CA GLU A 11 62.52 34.65 -5.69
C GLU A 11 61.10 35.02 -5.24
N CYS A 12 60.64 36.25 -5.51
CA CYS A 12 59.30 36.69 -5.07
C CYS A 12 58.20 36.32 -6.09
N GLU A 13 58.48 36.45 -7.40
CA GLU A 13 57.52 36.10 -8.48
C GLU A 13 57.26 34.60 -8.57
N THR A 14 58.27 33.77 -8.31
CA THR A 14 58.15 32.30 -8.30
C THR A 14 57.32 31.80 -7.11
N SER A 15 57.34 32.48 -5.97
CA SER A 15 56.50 32.13 -4.83
C SER A 15 55.02 32.46 -5.10
N MET A 16 54.72 33.63 -5.68
CA MET A 16 53.34 34.04 -6.00
C MET A 16 52.70 33.19 -7.12
N ALA A 17 53.48 32.80 -8.13
CA ALA A 17 53.02 31.85 -9.16
C ALA A 17 52.79 30.44 -8.59
N SER A 18 53.58 30.02 -7.60
CA SER A 18 53.42 28.72 -6.94
C SER A 18 52.20 28.65 -6.00
N THR A 19 51.87 29.74 -5.30
CA THR A 19 50.64 29.83 -4.51
C THR A 19 49.40 29.92 -5.40
N ALA A 20 49.44 30.69 -6.48
CA ALA A 20 48.32 30.78 -7.43
C ALA A 20 48.01 29.43 -8.09
N HIS A 21 49.02 28.68 -8.52
CA HIS A 21 48.82 27.32 -9.05
C HIS A 21 48.34 26.33 -7.99
N SER A 22 48.75 26.48 -6.73
CA SER A 22 48.25 25.63 -5.64
C SER A 22 46.78 25.92 -5.30
N GLU A 23 46.34 27.17 -5.36
CA GLU A 23 44.94 27.58 -5.15
C GLU A 23 44.04 27.11 -6.30
N GLU A 24 44.46 27.30 -7.55
CA GLU A 24 43.72 26.81 -8.73
C GLU A 24 43.56 25.29 -8.73
N GLN A 25 44.57 24.57 -8.25
CA GLN A 25 44.57 23.10 -8.21
C GLN A 25 43.73 22.57 -7.03
N GLN A 26 43.69 23.29 -5.92
CA GLN A 26 42.79 23.03 -4.80
C GLN A 26 41.33 23.28 -5.18
N ASP A 27 41.05 24.39 -5.87
CA ASP A 27 39.71 24.72 -6.34
C ASP A 27 39.20 23.70 -7.36
N ARG A 28 40.06 23.24 -8.28
CA ARG A 28 39.72 22.15 -9.20
C ARG A 28 39.37 20.85 -8.44
N ALA A 29 40.16 20.48 -7.43
CA ALA A 29 39.91 19.25 -6.65
C ALA A 29 38.60 19.33 -5.84
N VAL A 30 38.29 20.50 -5.26
CA VAL A 30 37.01 20.76 -4.60
C VAL A 30 35.86 20.63 -5.61
N TRP A 31 36.05 21.14 -6.82
CA TRP A 31 35.03 21.13 -7.85
C TRP A 31 34.73 19.71 -8.37
N GLU A 32 35.78 18.92 -8.63
CA GLU A 32 35.69 17.52 -9.03
C GLU A 32 34.97 16.68 -7.98
N ARG A 33 35.34 16.84 -6.70
CA ARG A 33 34.70 16.14 -5.58
C ARG A 33 33.22 16.49 -5.43
N TYR A 34 32.85 17.76 -5.63
CA TYR A 34 31.45 18.16 -5.66
C TYR A 34 30.71 17.48 -6.81
N LEU A 35 31.28 17.49 -8.02
CA LEU A 35 30.61 16.94 -9.19
C LEU A 35 30.37 15.43 -9.05
N GLU A 36 31.37 14.70 -8.54
CA GLU A 36 31.25 13.28 -8.22
C GLU A 36 30.11 13.03 -7.22
N ARG A 37 30.12 13.75 -6.08
CA ARG A 37 29.11 13.62 -5.03
C ARG A 37 27.72 14.02 -5.51
N LYS A 38 27.60 15.10 -6.28
CA LYS A 38 26.36 15.54 -6.91
C LYS A 38 25.80 14.46 -7.83
N ASN A 39 26.66 13.84 -8.64
CA ASN A 39 26.27 12.75 -9.53
C ASN A 39 25.77 11.53 -8.75
N LEU A 40 26.36 11.19 -7.60
CA LEU A 40 25.85 10.12 -6.74
C LEU A 40 24.42 10.41 -6.24
N VAL A 41 24.13 11.64 -5.81
CA VAL A 41 22.78 12.03 -5.39
C VAL A 41 21.80 11.98 -6.56
N LEU A 42 22.19 12.50 -7.72
CA LEU A 42 21.37 12.45 -8.94
C LEU A 42 21.08 11.02 -9.39
N GLN A 43 22.08 10.13 -9.35
CA GLN A 43 21.89 8.72 -9.68
C GLN A 43 20.88 8.06 -8.75
N PHE A 44 21.00 8.29 -7.44
CA PHE A 44 20.05 7.78 -6.45
C PHE A 44 18.62 8.31 -6.67
N LEU A 45 18.48 9.60 -6.99
CA LEU A 45 17.20 10.23 -7.31
C LEU A 45 16.56 9.65 -8.57
N HIS A 46 17.35 9.27 -9.58
CA HIS A 46 16.81 8.73 -10.83
C HIS A 46 16.56 7.22 -10.81
N SER A 47 17.22 6.49 -9.90
CA SER A 47 17.08 5.04 -9.76
C SER A 47 16.19 4.65 -8.58
N ASN A 48 16.69 4.80 -7.35
CA ASN A 48 16.03 4.37 -6.12
C ASN A 48 14.78 5.19 -5.78
N LEU A 49 14.82 6.51 -6.00
CA LEU A 49 13.71 7.43 -5.71
C LEU A 49 13.10 8.05 -6.98
N ASN A 50 13.02 7.27 -8.05
CA ASN A 50 12.43 7.73 -9.30
C ASN A 50 10.96 8.17 -9.10
N LEU A 51 10.58 9.31 -9.69
CA LEU A 51 9.23 9.86 -9.58
C LEU A 51 8.14 8.89 -10.07
N HIS A 52 8.40 8.17 -11.16
CA HIS A 52 7.46 7.17 -11.69
C HIS A 52 7.27 6.00 -10.71
N HIS A 53 8.33 5.56 -10.03
CA HIS A 53 8.21 4.54 -8.99
C HIS A 53 7.40 5.03 -7.79
N LEU A 54 7.61 6.28 -7.36
CA LEU A 54 6.83 6.87 -6.26
C LEU A 54 5.34 7.00 -6.63
N GLN A 55 5.04 7.44 -7.86
CA GLN A 55 3.66 7.48 -8.36
C GLN A 55 3.01 6.09 -8.40
N HIS A 56 3.75 5.08 -8.86
CA HIS A 56 3.30 3.70 -8.83
C HIS A 56 3.01 3.24 -7.39
N TYR A 57 3.92 3.49 -6.46
CA TYR A 57 3.74 3.15 -5.05
C TYR A 57 2.53 3.85 -4.43
N HIS A 58 2.25 5.10 -4.81
CA HIS A 58 1.05 5.81 -4.40
C HIS A 58 -0.21 5.09 -4.90
N SER A 59 -0.26 4.72 -6.18
CA SER A 59 -1.37 3.95 -6.75
C SER A 59 -1.57 2.62 -6.04
N GLU A 60 -0.49 1.89 -5.73
CA GLU A 60 -0.56 0.62 -5.01
C GLU A 60 -1.08 0.78 -3.57
N VAL A 61 -0.61 1.79 -2.84
CA VAL A 61 -1.09 2.07 -1.47
C VAL A 61 -2.56 2.46 -1.47
N GLU A 62 -2.98 3.30 -2.42
CA GLU A 62 -4.39 3.67 -2.58
C GLU A 62 -5.26 2.48 -2.97
N LEU A 63 -4.76 1.56 -3.80
CA LEU A 63 -5.44 0.31 -4.09
C LEU A 63 -5.56 -0.57 -2.85
N LEU A 64 -4.47 -0.77 -2.10
CA LEU A 64 -4.43 -1.57 -0.88
C LEU A 64 -5.40 -1.07 0.19
N LYS A 65 -5.57 0.26 0.33
CA LYS A 65 -6.57 0.85 1.23
C LYS A 65 -8.01 0.48 0.85
N LYS A 66 -8.27 0.21 -0.42
CA LYS A 66 -9.58 -0.18 -0.97
C LYS A 66 -9.79 -1.71 -0.98
N CYS A 67 -8.72 -2.49 -0.82
CA CYS A 67 -8.79 -3.93 -0.80
C CYS A 67 -9.55 -4.49 0.43
N TYR A 68 -9.94 -5.75 0.29
CA TYR A 68 -10.53 -6.55 1.36
C TYR A 68 -9.52 -7.57 1.87
N PHE A 69 -9.45 -7.74 3.18
CA PHE A 69 -8.51 -8.63 3.83
C PHE A 69 -9.28 -9.70 4.60
N TYR A 70 -8.84 -10.95 4.43
CA TYR A 70 -9.46 -12.13 5.01
C TYR A 70 -8.44 -12.94 5.80
N LEU A 71 -8.89 -13.64 6.84
CA LEU A 71 -8.12 -14.72 7.45
C LEU A 71 -8.15 -15.95 6.56
N ASN A 72 -6.99 -16.43 6.16
CA ASN A 72 -6.81 -17.77 5.65
C ASN A 72 -6.40 -18.70 6.81
N VAL A 73 -7.02 -19.88 6.86
CA VAL A 73 -6.80 -20.90 7.89
C VAL A 73 -6.27 -22.16 7.24
N GLU A 74 -5.09 -22.60 7.67
CA GLU A 74 -4.47 -23.81 7.16
C GLU A 74 -4.15 -24.79 8.30
N PRO A 75 -4.39 -26.11 8.13
CA PRO A 75 -5.02 -26.74 6.97
C PRO A 75 -6.55 -26.52 6.96
N LYS A 76 -7.19 -26.56 5.77
CA LYS A 76 -8.66 -26.41 5.64
C LYS A 76 -9.45 -27.57 6.28
N HIS A 77 -8.85 -28.75 6.32
CA HIS A 77 -9.47 -29.95 6.86
C HIS A 77 -8.52 -30.66 7.80
N VAL A 78 -9.08 -31.28 8.84
CA VAL A 78 -8.34 -32.10 9.80
C VAL A 78 -9.09 -33.38 10.07
N THR A 79 -8.37 -34.40 10.51
CA THR A 79 -8.97 -35.65 10.94
C THR A 79 -9.39 -35.52 12.40
N ALA A 80 -10.69 -35.58 12.68
CA ALA A 80 -11.25 -35.56 14.02
C ALA A 80 -11.83 -36.92 14.39
N ARG A 81 -11.72 -37.29 15.67
CA ARG A 81 -12.27 -38.54 16.20
C ARG A 81 -13.65 -38.28 16.80
N ASP A 82 -14.67 -39.03 16.36
CA ASP A 82 -16.01 -38.94 16.93
C ASP A 82 -16.18 -39.72 18.24
N GLN A 83 -17.40 -39.72 18.78
CA GLN A 83 -17.76 -40.43 20.02
C GLN A 83 -17.64 -41.96 19.89
N ASN A 84 -17.71 -42.49 18.67
CA ASN A 84 -17.61 -43.92 18.36
C ASN A 84 -16.17 -44.34 17.98
N HIS A 85 -15.19 -43.47 18.23
CA HIS A 85 -13.77 -43.66 17.90
C HIS A 85 -13.44 -43.71 16.40
N VAL A 86 -14.38 -43.35 15.52
CA VAL A 86 -14.19 -43.28 14.07
C VAL A 86 -13.52 -41.95 13.71
N MET A 87 -12.59 -42.01 12.76
CA MET A 87 -11.86 -40.86 12.24
C MET A 87 -12.59 -40.27 11.04
N HIS A 88 -13.00 -39.01 11.15
CA HIS A 88 -13.67 -38.27 10.07
C HIS A 88 -12.83 -37.10 9.61
N ARG A 89 -12.95 -36.76 8.33
CA ARG A 89 -12.42 -35.52 7.78
C ARG A 89 -13.40 -34.39 8.10
N THR A 90 -12.96 -33.42 8.88
CA THR A 90 -13.78 -32.31 9.36
C THR A 90 -13.15 -30.99 8.93
N ASP A 91 -13.98 -30.00 8.61
CA ASP A 91 -13.52 -28.64 8.36
C ASP A 91 -12.89 -28.06 9.64
N ILE A 92 -11.70 -27.45 9.51
CA ILE A 92 -10.97 -26.89 10.64
C ILE A 92 -11.78 -25.83 11.41
N LEU A 93 -12.65 -25.10 10.72
CA LEU A 93 -13.45 -24.02 11.30
C LEU A 93 -14.53 -24.55 12.24
N GLN A 94 -14.95 -25.80 12.09
CA GLN A 94 -15.90 -26.43 13.01
C GLN A 94 -15.26 -26.79 14.36
N ILE A 95 -13.93 -26.87 14.40
CA ILE A 95 -13.18 -27.32 15.59
C ILE A 95 -12.49 -26.13 16.28
N ILE A 96 -12.22 -25.06 15.52
CA ILE A 96 -11.69 -23.81 16.07
C ILE A 96 -12.69 -23.20 17.05
N ASP A 97 -12.19 -22.79 18.21
CA ASP A 97 -12.95 -22.03 19.19
C ASP A 97 -13.36 -20.67 18.63
N PHE A 98 -14.66 -20.40 18.63
CA PHE A 98 -15.22 -19.18 18.06
C PHE A 98 -14.66 -17.91 18.72
N CYS A 99 -14.53 -17.90 20.05
CA CYS A 99 -14.03 -16.74 20.78
C CYS A 99 -12.56 -16.45 20.45
N GLN A 100 -11.72 -17.50 20.37
CA GLN A 100 -10.32 -17.36 19.95
C GLN A 100 -10.22 -16.89 18.49
N PHE A 101 -11.08 -17.39 17.60
CA PHE A 101 -11.11 -16.96 16.21
C PHE A 101 -11.48 -15.47 16.07
N GLN A 102 -12.50 -15.00 16.81
CA GLN A 102 -12.86 -13.58 16.81
C GLN A 102 -11.71 -12.69 17.32
N ARG A 103 -10.97 -13.13 18.35
CA ARG A 103 -9.75 -12.42 18.80
C ARG A 103 -8.71 -12.34 17.68
N MET A 104 -8.49 -13.43 16.94
CA MET A 104 -7.56 -13.41 15.80
C MET A 104 -8.03 -12.50 14.68
N LYS A 105 -9.33 -12.33 14.46
CA LYS A 105 -9.85 -11.32 13.52
C LYS A 105 -9.49 -9.91 13.94
N VAL A 106 -9.60 -9.59 15.24
CA VAL A 106 -9.18 -8.29 15.78
C VAL A 106 -7.67 -8.07 15.58
N VAL A 107 -6.86 -9.08 15.89
CA VAL A 107 -5.40 -9.01 15.64
C VAL A 107 -5.11 -8.79 14.15
N GLY A 108 -5.75 -9.55 13.26
CA GLY A 108 -5.61 -9.39 11.82
C GLY A 108 -6.02 -8.01 11.32
N LYS A 109 -7.15 -7.48 11.81
CA LYS A 109 -7.60 -6.12 11.52
C LYS A 109 -6.55 -5.08 11.95
N ASN A 110 -6.08 -5.15 13.20
CA ASN A 110 -5.10 -4.22 13.72
C ASN A 110 -3.78 -4.28 12.93
N GLN A 111 -3.35 -5.48 12.54
CA GLN A 111 -2.16 -5.65 11.71
C GLN A 111 -2.33 -4.99 10.34
N VAL A 112 -3.48 -5.16 9.69
CA VAL A 112 -3.79 -4.48 8.41
C VAL A 112 -3.80 -2.96 8.59
N GLU A 113 -4.46 -2.44 9.63
CA GLU A 113 -4.51 -0.99 9.90
C GLU A 113 -3.10 -0.42 10.12
N ILE A 114 -2.28 -1.06 10.96
CA ILE A 114 -0.87 -0.68 11.18
C ILE A 114 -0.07 -0.72 9.87
N GLN A 115 -0.21 -1.79 9.09
CA GLN A 115 0.50 -1.97 7.82
C GLN A 115 0.14 -0.86 6.82
N LEU A 116 -1.15 -0.54 6.65
CA LEU A 116 -1.60 0.51 5.74
C LEU A 116 -1.13 1.91 6.18
N THR A 117 -1.17 2.19 7.49
CA THR A 117 -0.65 3.44 8.04
C THR A 117 0.86 3.55 7.83
N LEU A 118 1.61 2.49 8.11
CA LEU A 118 3.06 2.47 7.94
C LEU A 118 3.48 2.62 6.47
N LEU A 119 2.79 1.95 5.55
CA LEU A 119 3.01 2.12 4.10
C LEU A 119 2.80 3.58 3.66
N THR A 120 1.74 4.21 4.16
CA THR A 120 1.44 5.61 3.84
C THR A 120 2.52 6.56 4.37
N GLU A 121 2.94 6.38 5.63
CA GLU A 121 3.99 7.20 6.24
C GLU A 121 5.34 7.00 5.54
N LEU A 122 5.72 5.74 5.24
CA LEU A 122 6.97 5.46 4.53
C LEU A 122 7.00 6.12 3.14
N LEU A 123 5.89 6.06 2.40
CA LEU A 123 5.81 6.71 1.09
C LEU A 123 5.99 8.24 1.20
N ASP A 124 5.32 8.86 2.15
CA ASP A 124 5.43 10.30 2.44
C ASP A 124 6.86 10.70 2.87
N GLN A 125 7.54 9.86 3.68
CA GLN A 125 8.96 10.04 4.00
C GLN A 125 9.87 9.92 2.77
N LEU A 126 9.56 9.01 1.83
CA LEU A 126 10.32 8.85 0.58
C LEU A 126 10.14 10.07 -0.34
N GLU A 127 8.92 10.59 -0.45
CA GLU A 127 8.61 11.78 -1.26
C GLU A 127 9.27 13.04 -0.69
N ARG A 128 9.13 13.29 0.61
CA ARG A 128 9.83 14.39 1.29
C ARG A 128 11.34 14.25 1.16
N GLY A 129 11.86 13.05 1.41
CA GLY A 129 13.30 12.77 1.30
C GLY A 129 13.83 13.01 -0.11
N ARG A 130 13.05 12.67 -1.14
CA ARG A 130 13.35 13.01 -2.53
C ARG A 130 13.42 14.52 -2.73
N GLN A 131 12.40 15.26 -2.29
CA GLN A 131 12.36 16.73 -2.44
C GLN A 131 13.53 17.41 -1.75
N GLU A 132 13.87 16.98 -0.53
CA GLU A 132 15.04 17.47 0.21
C GLU A 132 16.35 17.22 -0.56
N LEU A 133 16.56 16.00 -1.07
CA LEU A 133 17.75 15.65 -1.84
C LEU A 133 17.85 16.42 -3.15
N SER A 134 16.73 16.62 -3.85
CA SER A 134 16.67 17.50 -5.03
C SER A 134 17.05 18.94 -4.68
N CYS A 135 16.54 19.47 -3.56
CA CYS A 135 16.86 20.81 -3.09
C CYS A 135 18.36 21.00 -2.87
N TYR A 136 19.05 20.03 -2.23
CA TYR A 136 20.51 20.10 -2.04
C TYR A 136 21.28 20.18 -3.35
N VAL A 137 20.84 19.47 -4.38
CA VAL A 137 21.51 19.40 -5.68
C VAL A 137 21.26 20.64 -6.55
N GLU A 138 20.06 21.23 -6.43
CA GLU A 138 19.59 22.33 -7.26
C GLU A 138 19.91 23.71 -6.68
N THR A 139 19.88 23.85 -5.35
CA THR A 139 19.89 25.17 -4.70
C THR A 139 21.14 25.47 -3.88
N CYS A 140 21.85 24.46 -3.37
CA CYS A 140 23.05 24.69 -2.57
C CYS A 140 24.26 25.05 -3.44
N ASP A 141 25.02 26.04 -2.98
CA ASP A 141 26.36 26.29 -3.49
C ASP A 141 27.33 25.15 -3.14
N VAL A 142 28.50 25.16 -3.79
CA VAL A 142 29.53 24.12 -3.70
C VAL A 142 29.96 23.85 -2.26
N VAL A 143 30.19 24.92 -1.50
CA VAL A 143 30.73 24.85 -0.14
C VAL A 143 29.67 24.31 0.80
N THR A 144 28.45 24.84 0.72
CA THR A 144 27.32 24.36 1.52
C THR A 144 27.03 22.89 1.25
N PHE A 145 26.96 22.47 -0.02
CA PHE A 145 26.72 21.08 -0.38
C PHE A 145 27.79 20.13 0.16
N LEU A 146 29.08 20.48 0.00
CA LEU A 146 30.18 19.65 0.47
C LEU A 146 30.25 19.54 2.00
N SER A 147 29.93 20.63 2.71
CA SER A 147 29.90 20.65 4.18
C SER A 147 28.78 19.78 4.76
N GLN A 148 27.66 19.63 4.03
CA GLN A 148 26.51 18.81 4.45
C GLN A 148 26.55 17.38 3.92
N TRP A 149 27.64 16.98 3.25
CA TRP A 149 27.72 15.69 2.57
C TRP A 149 27.41 14.49 3.47
N ASP A 150 27.94 14.46 4.70
CA ASP A 150 27.72 13.32 5.59
C ASP A 150 26.25 13.18 5.97
N PHE A 151 25.53 14.31 6.13
CA PHE A 151 24.09 14.32 6.34
C PHE A 151 23.34 13.81 5.10
N ILE A 152 23.75 14.24 3.90
CA ILE A 152 23.17 13.78 2.63
C ILE A 152 23.31 12.26 2.49
N VAL A 153 24.50 11.71 2.78
CA VAL A 153 24.75 10.26 2.73
C VAL A 153 23.90 9.50 3.75
N GLN A 154 23.83 9.98 4.99
CA GLN A 154 22.97 9.37 6.01
C GLN A 154 21.50 9.38 5.58
N LYS A 155 21.02 10.49 4.99
CA LYS A 155 19.66 10.59 4.47
C LYS A 155 19.42 9.58 3.35
N MET A 156 20.33 9.46 2.37
CA MET A 156 20.22 8.48 1.28
C MET A 156 20.17 7.04 1.81
N SER A 157 21.00 6.71 2.79
CA SER A 157 20.99 5.39 3.44
C SER A 157 19.66 5.11 4.13
N LYS A 158 19.16 6.06 4.93
CA LYS A 158 17.85 5.94 5.60
C LYS A 158 16.69 5.80 4.62
N LEU A 159 16.69 6.56 3.52
CA LEU A 159 15.66 6.46 2.48
C LEU A 159 15.72 5.11 1.75
N SER A 160 16.91 4.53 1.60
CA SER A 160 17.06 3.18 1.07
C SER A 160 16.43 2.15 2.01
N GLU A 161 16.69 2.23 3.32
CA GLU A 161 16.07 1.35 4.31
C GLU A 161 14.54 1.48 4.35
N PHE A 162 14.04 2.72 4.28
CA PHE A 162 12.59 2.99 4.20
C PHE A 162 11.96 2.37 2.97
N ARG A 163 12.63 2.46 1.80
CA ARG A 163 12.16 1.84 0.57
C ARG A 163 12.12 0.32 0.69
N GLU A 164 13.18 -0.31 1.20
CA GLU A 164 13.19 -1.78 1.36
C GLU A 164 12.11 -2.23 2.36
N THR A 165 11.92 -1.48 3.45
CA THR A 165 10.84 -1.73 4.41
C THR A 165 9.48 -1.60 3.73
N PHE A 166 9.26 -0.55 2.94
CA PHE A 166 8.03 -0.33 2.17
C PHE A 166 7.73 -1.51 1.24
N LEU A 167 8.71 -1.95 0.44
CA LEU A 167 8.57 -3.09 -0.48
C LEU A 167 8.22 -4.38 0.26
N SER A 168 8.86 -4.64 1.41
CA SER A 168 8.58 -5.83 2.22
C SER A 168 7.17 -5.86 2.81
N LEU A 169 6.54 -4.69 2.97
CA LEU A 169 5.22 -4.52 3.58
C LEU A 169 4.08 -4.48 2.55
N GLN A 170 4.33 -4.57 1.24
CA GLN A 170 3.25 -4.51 0.24
C GLN A 170 2.32 -5.74 0.28
N VAL A 171 2.81 -6.88 0.76
CA VAL A 171 2.04 -8.13 0.86
C VAL A 171 1.70 -8.41 2.32
N PRO A 172 0.41 -8.62 2.68
CA PRO A 172 0.04 -9.00 4.03
C PRO A 172 0.71 -10.31 4.48
N GLY A 173 1.32 -10.28 5.65
CA GLY A 173 2.11 -11.37 6.18
C GLY A 173 1.31 -12.46 6.92
N LYS A 174 2.06 -13.40 7.50
CA LYS A 174 1.54 -14.41 8.44
C LYS A 174 1.11 -13.75 9.74
N LEU A 175 0.07 -14.29 10.37
CA LEU A 175 -0.34 -13.88 11.71
C LEU A 175 0.32 -14.78 12.74
N TYR A 176 0.88 -14.16 13.78
CA TYR A 176 1.39 -14.90 14.91
C TYR A 176 0.23 -15.35 15.82
N VAL A 177 0.14 -16.66 16.04
CA VAL A 177 -0.90 -17.27 16.86
C VAL A 177 -0.32 -17.54 18.26
N LYS A 178 -0.58 -16.64 19.21
CA LYS A 178 -0.09 -16.78 20.60
C LYS A 178 -0.86 -17.83 21.40
N HIS A 179 -2.15 -18.00 21.11
CA HIS A 179 -3.06 -18.87 21.87
C HIS A 179 -3.53 -20.05 21.02
N ARG A 180 -3.80 -21.20 21.65
CA ARG A 180 -4.36 -22.36 20.95
C ARG A 180 -5.75 -21.99 20.41
N LEU A 181 -5.93 -22.16 19.11
CA LEU A 181 -7.21 -21.89 18.43
C LEU A 181 -8.23 -23.00 18.64
N VAL A 182 -7.80 -24.17 19.11
CA VAL A 182 -8.65 -25.33 19.39
C VAL A 182 -8.61 -25.61 20.89
N SER A 183 -9.78 -25.81 21.48
CA SER A 183 -9.90 -26.18 22.89
C SER A 183 -9.61 -27.69 23.07
N HIS A 184 -9.02 -28.07 24.21
CA HIS A 184 -8.74 -29.49 24.50
C HIS A 184 -10.01 -30.34 24.65
N ALA A 185 -11.15 -29.72 24.97
CA ALA A 185 -12.41 -30.41 25.14
C ALA A 185 -12.95 -31.01 23.84
N THR A 186 -12.62 -30.42 22.68
CA THR A 186 -13.10 -30.89 21.37
C THR A 186 -12.21 -31.97 20.74
N THR A 187 -10.98 -32.14 21.23
CA THR A 187 -10.02 -33.13 20.71
C THR A 187 -9.84 -34.26 21.71
N ARG A 188 -10.76 -35.24 21.68
CA ARG A 188 -10.78 -36.43 22.55
C ARG A 188 -9.63 -37.40 22.23
N GLY A 189 -8.39 -37.01 22.57
CA GLY A 189 -7.16 -37.82 22.46
C GLY A 189 -6.41 -37.72 21.13
N ALA A 190 -6.87 -36.91 20.17
CA ALA A 190 -6.15 -36.65 18.93
C ALA A 190 -5.10 -35.54 19.10
N ARG A 191 -3.95 -35.67 18.41
CA ARG A 191 -2.92 -34.62 18.38
C ARG A 191 -3.54 -33.33 17.84
N LEU A 192 -3.33 -32.21 18.53
CA LEU A 192 -3.86 -30.92 18.09
C LEU A 192 -3.34 -30.58 16.69
N PRO A 193 -4.20 -30.10 15.77
CA PRO A 193 -3.76 -29.70 14.45
C PRO A 193 -2.86 -28.47 14.56
N ASN A 194 -1.79 -28.46 13.77
CA ASN A 194 -0.93 -27.28 13.65
C ASN A 194 -1.60 -26.25 12.73
N ILE A 195 -2.39 -25.36 13.33
CA ILE A 195 -3.14 -24.34 12.59
C ILE A 195 -2.25 -23.13 12.34
N LYS A 196 -2.14 -22.75 11.06
CA LYS A 196 -1.51 -21.50 10.63
C LYS A 196 -2.59 -20.52 10.19
N LEU A 197 -2.41 -19.26 10.59
CA LEU A 197 -3.23 -18.15 10.15
C LEU A 197 -2.39 -17.20 9.30
N SER A 198 -2.93 -16.76 8.18
CA SER A 198 -2.34 -15.72 7.35
C SER A 198 -3.43 -14.75 6.88
N LEU A 199 -3.00 -13.57 6.46
CA LEU A 199 -3.88 -12.63 5.77
C LEU A 199 -3.85 -12.91 4.27
N SER A 200 -5.00 -12.79 3.63
CA SER A 200 -5.11 -12.78 2.17
C SER A 200 -5.85 -11.53 1.73
N THR A 201 -5.34 -10.89 0.69
CA THR A 201 -5.94 -9.70 0.06
C THR A 201 -6.85 -10.13 -1.09
N LYS A 202 -7.96 -9.43 -1.25
CA LYS A 202 -8.80 -9.45 -2.46
C LYS A 202 -9.00 -8.05 -2.98
N MET A 203 -8.96 -7.91 -4.29
CA MET A 203 -9.12 -6.62 -4.95
C MET A 203 -10.50 -6.01 -4.71
N PRO A 204 -10.61 -4.67 -4.72
CA PRO A 204 -11.89 -3.97 -4.64
C PRO A 204 -12.78 -4.32 -5.83
N LEU A 205 -14.09 -4.32 -5.58
CA LEU A 205 -15.08 -4.36 -6.65
C LEU A 205 -15.28 -2.94 -7.17
N ILE A 206 -15.25 -2.79 -8.49
CA ILE A 206 -15.40 -1.51 -9.18
C ILE A 206 -16.47 -1.69 -10.26
N PHE A 207 -17.50 -0.85 -10.29
CA PHE A 207 -18.46 -0.89 -11.38
C PHE A 207 -17.80 -0.48 -12.69
N ASP A 208 -18.15 -1.21 -13.74
CA ASP A 208 -17.91 -0.82 -15.10
C ASP A 208 -18.88 0.31 -15.47
N ARG A 209 -18.38 1.55 -15.51
CA ARG A 209 -19.19 2.73 -15.84
C ARG A 209 -19.65 2.75 -17.30
N GLN A 210 -19.01 1.98 -18.18
CA GLN A 210 -19.39 1.92 -19.60
C GLN A 210 -20.47 0.86 -19.84
N GLU A 211 -20.41 -0.26 -19.11
CA GLU A 211 -21.38 -1.35 -19.25
C GLU A 211 -22.54 -1.30 -18.25
N SER A 212 -22.47 -0.41 -17.25
CA SER A 212 -23.56 -0.15 -16.31
C SER A 212 -24.43 1.00 -16.79
N PHE A 213 -25.73 0.77 -16.95
CA PHE A 213 -26.68 1.78 -17.42
C PHE A 213 -28.09 1.51 -16.89
N ALA A 214 -28.92 2.56 -16.88
CA ALA A 214 -30.34 2.47 -16.57
C ALA A 214 -31.18 2.72 -17.82
N ASP A 215 -32.31 2.03 -17.89
CA ASP A 215 -33.37 2.25 -18.87
C ASP A 215 -34.67 2.62 -18.14
N LYS A 216 -35.82 2.54 -18.82
CA LYS A 216 -37.12 3.02 -18.35
C LYS A 216 -37.47 2.58 -16.92
N ASP A 217 -37.40 1.29 -16.63
CA ASP A 217 -37.84 0.71 -15.35
C ASP A 217 -36.83 -0.33 -14.79
N TRP A 218 -35.61 -0.34 -15.31
CA TRP A 218 -34.60 -1.30 -14.93
C TRP A 218 -33.18 -0.73 -15.09
N ALA A 219 -32.20 -1.36 -14.44
CA ALA A 219 -30.80 -1.03 -14.59
C ALA A 219 -29.95 -2.29 -14.78
N LYS A 220 -29.01 -2.22 -15.72
CA LYS A 220 -27.90 -3.18 -15.87
C LYS A 220 -26.72 -2.65 -15.07
N LEU A 221 -26.15 -3.51 -14.23
CA LEU A 221 -24.96 -3.19 -13.46
C LEU A 221 -23.91 -4.27 -13.72
N LYS A 222 -22.70 -3.85 -14.05
CA LYS A 222 -21.54 -4.73 -14.21
C LYS A 222 -20.40 -4.19 -13.36
N TRP A 223 -19.61 -5.08 -12.77
CA TRP A 223 -18.42 -4.73 -12.02
C TRP A 223 -17.29 -5.71 -12.30
N PHE A 224 -16.08 -5.30 -11.97
CA PHE A 224 -14.88 -6.09 -12.14
C PHE A 224 -13.93 -5.91 -10.96
N THR A 225 -12.92 -6.78 -10.91
CA THR A 225 -11.73 -6.64 -10.09
C THR A 225 -10.54 -6.46 -11.03
N GLU A 226 -9.55 -5.69 -10.63
CA GLU A 226 -8.40 -5.34 -11.48
C GLU A 226 -7.64 -6.58 -12.00
N ASN A 227 -7.58 -7.65 -11.20
CA ASN A 227 -6.90 -8.90 -11.54
C ASN A 227 -7.82 -10.01 -12.07
N GLN A 228 -9.09 -9.71 -12.39
CA GLN A 228 -10.08 -10.71 -12.83
C GLN A 228 -10.16 -11.94 -11.92
N GLU A 229 -10.19 -11.70 -10.60
CA GLU A 229 -10.37 -12.76 -9.60
C GLU A 229 -11.65 -13.57 -9.86
N SER A 230 -11.66 -14.84 -9.44
CA SER A 230 -12.75 -15.80 -9.73
C SER A 230 -14.14 -15.24 -9.44
N HIS A 231 -15.06 -15.35 -10.42
CA HIS A 231 -16.37 -14.70 -10.42
C HIS A 231 -17.40 -15.23 -9.42
N LEU A 232 -17.08 -16.27 -8.64
CA LEU A 232 -18.04 -17.00 -7.79
C LEU A 232 -18.09 -16.48 -6.34
N GLU A 233 -17.94 -15.17 -6.14
CA GLU A 233 -17.89 -14.58 -4.82
C GLU A 233 -19.19 -13.87 -4.45
N ARG A 234 -19.63 -14.07 -3.22
CA ARG A 234 -20.81 -13.42 -2.66
C ARG A 234 -20.52 -11.94 -2.44
N CYS A 235 -21.30 -11.12 -3.10
CA CYS A 235 -21.28 -9.66 -3.02
C CYS A 235 -22.64 -9.17 -2.55
N GLU A 236 -22.67 -7.99 -1.94
CA GLU A 236 -23.89 -7.30 -1.57
C GLU A 236 -24.06 -6.09 -2.47
N LEU A 237 -25.16 -6.07 -3.22
CA LEU A 237 -25.58 -4.94 -4.02
C LEU A 237 -26.69 -4.20 -3.27
N HIS A 238 -26.42 -2.94 -2.94
CA HIS A 238 -27.35 -2.02 -2.30
C HIS A 238 -27.78 -0.99 -3.33
N PHE A 239 -29.04 -0.59 -3.31
CA PHE A 239 -29.49 0.52 -4.13
C PHE A 239 -30.51 1.36 -3.40
N LYS A 240 -30.44 2.68 -3.61
CA LYS A 240 -31.33 3.65 -2.99
C LYS A 240 -31.82 4.66 -4.03
N LEU A 241 -33.10 5.00 -3.95
CA LEU A 241 -33.67 6.13 -4.68
C LEU A 241 -33.11 7.43 -4.11
N LEU A 242 -32.59 8.30 -4.97
CA LEU A 242 -32.18 9.66 -4.60
C LEU A 242 -33.41 10.58 -4.74
N THR A 243 -33.89 11.08 -3.61
CA THR A 243 -34.95 12.08 -3.54
C THR A 243 -34.33 13.48 -3.43
N ASP A 244 -34.82 14.44 -4.21
CA ASP A 244 -34.45 15.85 -4.00
C ASP A 244 -34.93 16.32 -2.62
N GLU A 245 -34.17 17.21 -1.97
CA GLU A 245 -34.45 17.76 -0.63
C GLU A 245 -35.84 18.41 -0.51
N SER A 246 -36.51 18.69 -1.64
CA SER A 246 -37.87 19.23 -1.72
C SER A 246 -38.98 18.18 -1.63
N GLN A 247 -38.66 16.88 -1.73
CA GLN A 247 -39.66 15.80 -1.72
C GLN A 247 -39.72 15.08 -0.36
N VAL A 248 -40.93 14.97 0.17
CA VAL A 248 -41.28 14.32 1.45
C VAL A 248 -41.19 12.77 1.39
N GLU A 249 -40.76 12.21 0.26
CA GLU A 249 -40.65 10.76 0.10
C GLU A 249 -39.45 10.22 0.88
N ALA A 250 -39.71 9.27 1.79
CA ALA A 250 -38.65 8.49 2.40
C ALA A 250 -37.93 7.69 1.31
N GLY A 251 -36.61 7.90 1.16
CA GLY A 251 -35.80 7.20 0.16
C GLY A 251 -35.96 5.69 0.25
N TYR A 252 -36.44 5.06 -0.82
CA TYR A 252 -36.55 3.61 -0.93
C TYR A 252 -35.17 2.99 -1.09
N GLY A 253 -34.77 2.11 -0.17
CA GLY A 253 -33.50 1.38 -0.21
C GLY A 253 -33.71 -0.13 -0.17
N ARG A 254 -33.01 -0.88 -1.02
CA ARG A 254 -33.02 -2.35 -1.03
C ARG A 254 -31.61 -2.90 -1.15
N SER A 255 -31.39 -4.07 -0.57
CA SER A 255 -30.16 -4.84 -0.71
C SER A 255 -30.45 -6.24 -1.22
N GLN A 256 -29.51 -6.82 -1.96
CA GLN A 256 -29.55 -8.21 -2.40
C GLN A 256 -28.15 -8.81 -2.50
N GLU A 257 -28.06 -10.11 -2.27
CA GLU A 257 -26.84 -10.88 -2.47
C GLU A 257 -26.70 -11.25 -3.95
N VAL A 258 -25.50 -11.09 -4.51
CA VAL A 258 -25.19 -11.41 -5.91
C VAL A 258 -23.89 -12.21 -5.96
N THR A 259 -23.87 -13.26 -6.77
CA THR A 259 -22.71 -14.17 -6.95
C THR A 259 -22.11 -14.11 -8.35
N SER A 260 -22.53 -13.14 -9.15
CA SER A 260 -22.06 -12.87 -10.51
C SER A 260 -21.42 -11.48 -10.54
N ASN A 261 -20.64 -11.20 -11.57
CA ASN A 261 -20.07 -9.87 -11.83
C ASN A 261 -21.05 -8.91 -12.54
N MET A 262 -22.30 -9.35 -12.75
CA MET A 262 -23.36 -8.58 -13.38
C MET A 262 -24.69 -8.83 -12.67
N CYS A 263 -25.51 -7.78 -12.59
CA CYS A 263 -26.87 -7.85 -12.07
C CYS A 263 -27.82 -6.95 -12.86
N VAL A 264 -29.07 -7.40 -13.02
CA VAL A 264 -30.16 -6.61 -13.59
C VAL A 264 -31.18 -6.36 -12.48
N ILE A 265 -31.47 -5.10 -12.21
CA ILE A 265 -32.51 -4.67 -11.25
C ILE A 265 -33.71 -4.21 -12.05
N GLN A 266 -34.89 -4.75 -11.75
CA GLN A 266 -36.17 -4.39 -12.38
C GLN A 266 -37.08 -3.65 -11.39
N GLY A 267 -38.12 -3.01 -11.91
CA GLY A 267 -39.13 -2.33 -11.10
C GLY A 267 -38.66 -0.98 -10.54
N LEU A 268 -37.71 -0.34 -11.21
CA LEU A 268 -37.31 1.03 -10.91
C LEU A 268 -38.36 2.00 -11.44
N GLN A 269 -38.53 3.15 -10.77
CA GLN A 269 -39.42 4.21 -11.23
C GLN A 269 -38.78 4.95 -12.41
N PRO A 270 -39.51 5.19 -13.52
CA PRO A 270 -39.02 5.98 -14.65
C PRO A 270 -38.69 7.43 -14.29
N GLY A 271 -37.71 8.01 -14.98
CA GLY A 271 -37.24 9.39 -14.78
C GLY A 271 -36.58 9.71 -13.43
N ARG A 272 -36.26 8.71 -12.61
CA ARG A 272 -35.69 8.87 -11.25
C ARG A 272 -34.21 8.50 -11.20
N SER A 273 -33.48 9.10 -10.25
CA SER A 273 -32.07 8.82 -10.02
C SER A 273 -31.88 7.82 -8.89
N TYR A 274 -31.03 6.82 -9.11
CA TYR A 274 -30.71 5.79 -8.13
C TYR A 274 -29.21 5.72 -7.91
N GLU A 275 -28.79 5.62 -6.65
CA GLU A 275 -27.42 5.27 -6.29
C GLU A 275 -27.36 3.76 -6.03
N PHE A 276 -26.46 3.08 -6.73
CA PHE A 276 -26.16 1.67 -6.57
C PHE A 276 -24.79 1.54 -5.93
N THR A 277 -24.65 0.68 -4.93
CA THR A 277 -23.41 0.47 -4.18
C THR A 277 -23.09 -1.02 -4.13
N ILE A 278 -21.88 -1.40 -4.54
CA ILE A 278 -21.40 -2.78 -4.53
C ILE A 278 -20.29 -2.93 -3.49
N LYS A 279 -20.37 -4.00 -2.70
CA LYS A 279 -19.31 -4.41 -1.78
C LYS A 279 -19.24 -5.92 -1.66
N ARG A 280 -18.11 -6.44 -1.18
CA ARG A 280 -18.00 -7.87 -0.85
C ARG A 280 -18.82 -8.19 0.40
N SER A 281 -19.48 -9.35 0.42
CA SER A 281 -20.30 -9.76 1.58
C SER A 281 -19.45 -9.94 2.83
N ASN A 282 -20.04 -9.66 3.99
CA ASN A 282 -19.36 -9.86 5.27
C ASN A 282 -19.30 -11.35 5.64
N THR A 283 -18.24 -12.02 5.19
CA THR A 283 -17.99 -13.43 5.52
C THR A 283 -17.37 -13.60 6.90
N TYR A 284 -17.48 -14.80 7.47
CA TYR A 284 -16.92 -15.12 8.79
C TYR A 284 -15.39 -14.86 8.86
N THR A 285 -14.66 -14.98 7.73
CA THR A 285 -13.21 -14.72 7.63
C THR A 285 -12.82 -13.27 7.36
N LEU A 286 -13.75 -12.37 7.00
CA LEU A 286 -13.43 -10.98 6.68
C LEU A 286 -12.88 -10.24 7.91
N VAL A 287 -11.70 -9.62 7.80
CA VAL A 287 -11.08 -8.85 8.89
C VAL A 287 -11.14 -7.34 8.66
N PHE A 288 -10.97 -6.92 7.41
CA PHE A 288 -10.94 -5.53 7.01
C PHE A 288 -11.52 -5.40 5.60
N GLY A 289 -12.40 -4.42 5.39
CA GLY A 289 -13.11 -4.26 4.13
C GLY A 289 -14.16 -3.16 4.24
N LYS A 290 -13.69 -1.92 4.36
CA LYS A 290 -14.55 -0.73 4.47
C LYS A 290 -14.94 -0.15 3.10
N TRP A 291 -14.28 -0.60 2.04
CA TRP A 291 -14.52 -0.09 0.70
C TRP A 291 -15.88 -0.56 0.16
N SER A 292 -16.50 0.30 -0.64
CA SER A 292 -17.59 -0.01 -1.54
C SER A 292 -17.48 0.96 -2.71
N ASP A 293 -17.80 0.49 -3.92
CA ASP A 293 -17.93 1.40 -5.06
C ASP A 293 -19.41 1.73 -5.28
N SER A 294 -19.67 2.97 -5.72
CA SER A 294 -21.02 3.47 -5.94
C SER A 294 -21.15 4.12 -7.33
N ILE A 295 -22.28 3.90 -8.00
CA ILE A 295 -22.64 4.54 -9.26
C ILE A 295 -24.04 5.14 -9.15
N THR A 296 -24.23 6.33 -9.73
CA THR A 296 -25.56 6.93 -9.85
C THR A 296 -26.03 6.82 -11.29
N LEU A 297 -27.20 6.21 -11.49
CA LEU A 297 -27.83 6.08 -12.80
C LEU A 297 -29.24 6.66 -12.74
N LYS A 298 -29.65 7.33 -13.83
CA LYS A 298 -30.99 7.89 -13.98
C LYS A 298 -31.79 7.04 -14.97
N THR A 299 -32.96 6.58 -14.57
CA THR A 299 -33.89 5.87 -15.44
C THR A 299 -34.46 6.82 -16.49
N LYS A 300 -34.78 6.27 -17.67
CA LYS A 300 -35.32 7.05 -18.79
C LYS A 300 -36.79 7.41 -18.60
#